data_AF-A0AAW9EY13-F1
#
_entry.id   AF-A0AAW9EY13-F1
#
_cell.length_a   1.000
_cell.length_b   1.000
_cell.length_c   1.000
_cell.angle_alpha   90.00
_cell.angle_beta   90.00
_cell.angle_gamma   90.00
#
_symmetry.space_group_name_H-M   'P 1'
#
loop_
_entity.id
_entity.type
_entity.pdbx_description
1 polymer ?
#
loop_
_entity_poly.entity_id
_entity_poly.type
_entity_poly.pdbx_seq_one_letter_code
_entity_poly.pdbx_strand_id
1 'polypeptide(L)'
;MNKLMIILVAFSAVSLMSGCVSEEQRLAKCEAKGISRDVCYHEEKEYWNNYSANMSRLQAANTQADAFKEAMSDHKKHKHYDDD
;
A
#
# COMPACT_ATOMS: atom_id res chain seq x y z
N MET A 1 -15.93 37.03 0.29
CA MET A 1 -15.86 35.76 1.04
C MET A 1 -15.74 34.53 0.14
N ASN A 2 -16.51 34.40 -0.95
CA ASN A 2 -16.38 33.25 -1.88
C ASN A 2 -15.02 33.09 -2.55
N LYS A 3 -14.32 34.18 -2.87
CA LYS A 3 -13.02 34.11 -3.54
C LYS A 3 -11.94 33.45 -2.67
N LEU A 4 -11.98 33.71 -1.35
CA LEU A 4 -11.07 33.09 -0.38
C LEU A 4 -11.37 31.60 -0.19
N MET A 5 -12.64 31.20 -0.21
CA MET A 5 -13.04 29.79 -0.15
C MET A 5 -12.61 29.01 -1.40
N ILE A 6 -12.75 29.58 -2.59
CA ILE A 6 -12.31 28.94 -3.84
C ILE A 6 -10.79 28.74 -3.84
N ILE A 7 -10.02 29.73 -3.34
CA ILE A 7 -8.57 29.61 -3.21
C ILE A 7 -8.20 28.48 -2.23
N LEU A 8 -8.83 28.42 -1.05
CA LEU A 8 -8.56 27.36 -0.06
C LEU A 8 -8.83 25.95 -0.60
N VAL A 9 -9.91 25.76 -1.38
CA VAL A 9 -10.25 24.46 -2.01
C VAL A 9 -9.29 24.11 -3.15
N ALA A 10 -8.82 25.10 -3.91
CA ALA A 10 -7.83 24.87 -4.96
C ALA A 10 -6.45 24.47 -4.39
N PHE A 11 -6.04 25.06 -3.27
CA PHE A 11 -4.78 24.72 -2.60
C PHE A 11 -4.81 23.33 -1.94
N SER A 12 -5.97 22.89 -1.41
CA SER A 12 -6.09 21.53 -0.84
C SER A 12 -6.01 20.43 -1.91
N ALA A 13 -6.53 20.68 -3.12
CA ALA A 13 -6.46 19.71 -4.22
C ALA A 13 -5.02 19.45 -4.70
N VAL A 14 -4.14 20.46 -4.72
CA VAL A 14 -2.72 20.31 -5.09
C VAL A 14 -1.95 19.47 -4.06
N SER A 15 -2.36 19.53 -2.80
CA SER A 15 -1.72 18.79 -1.70
C SER A 15 -1.90 17.28 -1.84
N LEU A 16 -2.99 16.81 -2.44
CA LEU A 16 -3.31 15.39 -2.61
C LEU A 16 -2.46 14.69 -3.68
N MET A 17 -1.79 15.47 -4.56
CA MET A 17 -0.86 14.95 -5.58
C MET A 17 0.58 14.79 -5.08
N SER A 18 0.86 15.18 -3.82
CA SER A 18 2.22 15.08 -3.24
C SER A 18 2.67 13.65 -2.89
N GLY A 19 1.85 12.63 -3.19
CA GLY A 19 2.17 11.21 -2.97
C GLY A 19 2.88 10.50 -4.12
N CYS A 20 2.86 11.06 -5.34
CA CYS A 20 3.50 10.43 -6.50
C CYS A 20 4.93 10.97 -6.65
N VAL A 21 5.87 10.41 -5.89
CA VAL A 21 7.30 10.70 -6.06
C VAL A 21 7.85 9.77 -7.12
N SER A 22 8.45 10.32 -8.18
CA SER A 22 9.14 9.50 -9.19
C SER A 22 10.39 8.83 -8.60
N GLU A 23 10.84 7.75 -9.23
CA GLU A 23 12.10 7.08 -8.87
C GLU A 23 13.27 8.07 -8.85
N GLU A 24 13.38 8.91 -9.88
CA GLU A 24 14.43 9.92 -9.98
C GLU A 24 14.40 10.92 -8.81
N GLN A 25 13.22 11.37 -8.37
CA GLN A 25 13.11 12.28 -7.24
C GLN A 25 13.53 11.61 -5.92
N ARG A 26 13.30 10.30 -5.76
CA ARG A 26 13.76 9.55 -4.59
C ARG A 26 15.27 9.37 -4.60
N LEU A 27 15.85 8.99 -5.73
CA LEU A 27 17.29 8.87 -5.90
C LEU A 27 17.99 10.21 -5.66
N ALA A 28 17.47 11.31 -6.23
CA ALA A 28 18.01 12.64 -6.01
C ALA A 28 17.98 13.06 -4.52
N LYS A 29 16.93 12.71 -3.77
CA LYS A 29 16.87 12.94 -2.32
C LYS A 29 17.87 12.10 -1.53
N CYS A 30 18.19 10.90 -2.01
CA CYS A 30 19.20 10.03 -1.42
C CYS A 30 20.61 10.57 -1.71
N GLU A 31 20.88 11.00 -2.94
CA GLU A 31 22.14 11.65 -3.33
C GLU A 31 22.38 12.97 -2.58
N ALA A 32 21.32 13.76 -2.36
CA ALA A 32 21.39 15.00 -1.57
C ALA A 32 21.81 14.78 -0.10
N LYS A 33 21.75 13.54 0.40
CA LYS A 33 22.26 13.15 1.73
C LYS A 33 23.75 12.78 1.71
N GLY A 34 24.42 12.89 0.56
CA GLY A 34 25.83 12.52 0.38
C GLY A 34 26.06 11.03 0.11
N ILE A 35 25.01 10.28 -0.21
CA ILE A 35 25.10 8.87 -0.61
C ILE A 35 25.34 8.81 -2.11
N SER A 36 26.16 7.89 -2.59
CA SER A 36 26.39 7.75 -4.03
C SER A 36 25.15 7.18 -4.73
N ARG A 37 24.94 7.60 -5.98
CA ARG A 37 23.76 7.21 -6.78
C ARG A 37 23.61 5.69 -6.92
N ASP A 38 24.72 4.98 -7.07
CA ASP A 38 24.74 3.51 -7.20
C ASP A 38 24.28 2.82 -5.92
N VAL A 39 24.71 3.31 -4.74
CA VAL A 39 24.27 2.80 -3.44
C VAL A 39 22.77 3.07 -3.25
N CYS A 40 22.32 4.29 -3.53
CA CYS A 40 20.91 4.65 -3.49
C CYS A 40 20.06 3.74 -4.38
N TYR A 41 20.51 3.48 -5.61
CA TYR A 41 19.80 2.63 -6.55
C TYR A 41 19.75 1.17 -6.10
N HIS A 42 20.87 0.66 -5.58
CA HIS A 42 20.97 -0.71 -5.12
C HIS A 42 20.07 -0.98 -3.91
N GLU A 43 20.19 -0.16 -2.86
CA GLU A 43 19.37 -0.31 -1.64
C GLU A 43 17.87 -0.15 -1.94
N GLU A 44 17.51 0.79 -2.82
CA GLU A 44 16.12 1.01 -3.20
C GLU A 44 15.53 -0.20 -3.94
N LYS A 45 16.29 -0.79 -4.86
CA LYS A 45 15.87 -2.01 -5.57
C LYS A 45 15.68 -3.18 -4.60
N GLU A 46 16.59 -3.35 -3.65
CA GLU A 46 16.47 -4.39 -2.63
C GLU A 46 15.27 -4.17 -1.72
N TYR A 47 15.01 -2.92 -1.32
CA TYR A 47 13.82 -2.55 -0.56
C TYR A 47 12.54 -2.98 -1.28
N TRP A 48 12.38 -2.65 -2.56
CA TRP A 48 11.18 -3.00 -3.34
C TRP A 48 11.05 -4.50 -3.59
N ASN A 49 12.17 -5.19 -3.83
CA ASN A 49 12.17 -6.66 -3.93
C ASN A 49 11.69 -7.32 -2.63
N ASN A 50 12.17 -6.85 -1.48
CA ASN A 50 11.75 -7.40 -0.19
C ASN A 50 10.30 -7.02 0.15
N TYR A 51 9.90 -5.78 -0.14
CA TYR A 51 8.55 -5.30 0.07
C TYR A 51 7.52 -6.13 -0.72
N SER A 52 7.78 -6.34 -2.02
CA SER A 52 6.91 -7.16 -2.88
C SER A 52 6.83 -8.61 -2.39
N ALA A 53 7.96 -9.23 -2.05
CA ALA A 53 7.98 -10.59 -1.53
C ALA A 53 7.19 -10.74 -0.22
N ASN A 54 7.29 -9.77 0.69
CA ASN A 54 6.54 -9.77 1.94
C ASN A 54 5.04 -9.56 1.69
N MET A 55 4.69 -8.68 0.75
CA MET A 55 3.29 -8.40 0.41
C MET A 55 2.60 -9.60 -0.21
N SER A 56 3.28 -10.34 -1.09
CA SER A 56 2.76 -11.60 -1.65
C SER A 56 2.52 -12.65 -0.57
N ARG A 57 3.41 -12.75 0.44
CA ARG A 57 3.23 -13.68 1.57
C ARG A 57 2.03 -13.29 2.43
N LEU A 58 1.87 -12.01 2.74
CA LEU A 58 0.73 -11.49 3.49
C LEU A 58 -0.58 -11.73 2.73
N GLN A 59 -0.63 -11.48 1.43
CA GLN A 59 -1.81 -11.78 0.62
C GLN A 59 -2.14 -13.26 0.66
N ALA A 60 -1.16 -14.14 0.42
CA ALA A 60 -1.37 -15.58 0.46
C ALA A 60 -1.85 -16.09 1.82
N ALA A 61 -1.37 -15.51 2.93
CA ALA A 61 -1.83 -15.84 4.28
C ALA A 61 -3.29 -15.39 4.50
N ASN A 62 -3.64 -14.18 4.06
CA ASN A 62 -5.01 -13.66 4.18
C ASN A 62 -5.99 -14.48 3.32
N THR A 63 -5.64 -14.82 2.07
CA THR A 63 -6.50 -15.65 1.21
C THR A 63 -6.76 -17.03 1.83
N GLN A 64 -5.75 -17.64 2.45
CA GLN A 64 -5.94 -18.90 3.17
C GLN A 64 -6.86 -18.72 4.38
N ALA A 65 -6.63 -17.68 5.20
CA ALA A 65 -7.46 -17.39 6.36
C ALA A 65 -8.93 -17.15 5.97
N ASP A 66 -9.17 -16.43 4.86
CA ASP A 66 -10.51 -16.19 4.33
C ASP A 66 -11.18 -17.49 3.86
N ALA A 67 -10.45 -18.36 3.15
CA ALA A 67 -10.96 -19.67 2.73
C ALA A 67 -11.34 -20.58 3.93
N PHE A 68 -10.52 -20.59 4.99
CA PHE A 68 -10.86 -21.32 6.22
C PHE A 68 -12.09 -20.75 6.92
N LYS A 69 -12.19 -19.43 6.98
CA LYS A 69 -13.34 -18.74 7.57
C LYS A 69 -14.62 -19.02 6.78
N GLU A 70 -14.55 -19.02 5.46
CA GLU A 70 -15.67 -19.38 4.58
C GLU A 70 -16.11 -20.82 4.83
N ALA A 71 -15.19 -21.78 4.82
CA ALA A 71 -15.47 -23.19 5.10
C ALA A 71 -16.13 -23.40 6.48
N MET A 72 -15.66 -22.71 7.53
CA MET A 72 -16.29 -22.79 8.86
C MET A 72 -17.68 -22.14 8.90
N SER A 73 -17.88 -21.04 8.16
CA SER A 73 -19.18 -20.37 8.11
C SER A 73 -20.24 -21.21 7.40
N ASP A 74 -19.84 -21.95 6.36
CA ASP A 74 -20.72 -22.86 5.61
C ASP A 74 -21.09 -24.08 6.45
N HIS A 75 -20.10 -24.65 7.17
CA HIS A 75 -20.32 -25.77 8.08
C HIS A 75 -21.27 -25.41 9.26
N LYS A 76 -21.31 -24.14 9.67
CA LYS A 76 -22.25 -23.65 10.70
C LYS A 76 -23.67 -23.50 10.17
N LYS A 77 -23.86 -23.20 8.88
CA LYS A 77 -25.19 -23.08 8.26
C LYS A 77 -25.85 -24.45 8.08
N HIS A 78 -25.09 -25.45 7.64
CA HIS A 78 -25.61 -26.82 7.50
C HIS A 78 -26.11 -27.38 8.83
N LYS A 79 -25.36 -27.17 9.92
CA LYS A 79 -25.74 -27.64 11.25
C LYS A 79 -27.05 -27.06 11.79
N HIS A 80 -27.55 -25.95 11.25
CA HIS A 80 -28.80 -25.33 11.68
C HIS A 80 -30.00 -25.80 10.84
N TYR A 81 -29.78 -26.53 9.75
CA TYR A 81 -30.83 -27.03 8.85
C TYR A 81 -31.20 -28.50 9.12
N ASP A 82 -30.35 -29.24 9.84
CA ASP A 82 -30.56 -30.66 10.16
C ASP A 82 -31.28 -30.89 11.51
N ASP A 83 -31.70 -29.83 12.22
CA ASP A 83 -32.35 -29.89 13.54
C ASP A 83 -33.90 -29.60 13.51
N ASP A 84 -34.52 -29.53 12.32
CA ASP A 84 -35.99 -29.44 12.12
C ASP A 84 -36.58 -30.75 11.54
#